data_AF-A0A9E3EYR7-F1
#
_entry.id   AF-A0A9E3EYR7-F1
#
_cell.length_a   1.000
_cell.length_b   1.000
_cell.length_c   1.000
_cell.angle_alpha   90.00
_cell.angle_beta   90.00
_cell.angle_gamma   90.00
#
_symmetry.space_group_name_H-M   'P 1'
#
loop_
_entity.id
_entity.type
_entity.pdbx_description
1 polymer ?
#
loop_
_entity_poly.entity_id
_entity_poly.type
_entity_poly.pdbx_seq_one_letter_code
_entity_poly.pdbx_strand_id
1 'polypeptide(L)'
;MNVTTENLTLQVKETLLALPDILLMDTVLGWIECTDEMHQHLGYSDELRGIFGYQLQSGETEEIYCSFDALNRSESEAALALWVPPTIEDLRDLLTDFSLQNFQEYVIPLADDAISAVDPQKDPLWPSTALDDGQPFMRCLTAYLEQKANQEPEYVHLILPRKVARARNSVSTSYKNSPCSDLSLEMTDILELYDD
;
A
#
# COMPACT_ATOMS: atom_id res chain seq x y z
N MET A 1 -9.12 -1.00 20.32
CA MET A 1 -10.13 -0.87 19.23
C MET A 1 -11.50 -0.90 19.90
N ASN A 2 -12.49 -0.15 19.41
CA ASN A 2 -13.85 -0.23 19.97
C ASN A 2 -14.63 -1.36 19.27
N VAL A 3 -15.62 -1.94 19.94
CA VAL A 3 -16.38 -3.11 19.45
C VAL A 3 -17.03 -2.84 18.09
N THR A 4 -17.45 -1.60 17.83
CA THR A 4 -18.04 -1.21 16.54
C THR A 4 -17.02 -1.24 15.41
N THR A 5 -15.82 -0.71 15.64
CA THR A 5 -14.71 -0.74 14.68
C THR A 5 -14.27 -2.19 14.44
N GLU A 6 -14.20 -3.04 15.47
CA GLU A 6 -13.89 -4.48 15.31
C GLU A 6 -14.87 -5.20 14.41
N ASN A 7 -16.17 -4.99 14.64
CA ASN A 7 -17.21 -5.61 13.82
C ASN A 7 -17.18 -5.11 12.37
N LEU A 8 -16.93 -3.81 12.15
CA LEU A 8 -16.83 -3.25 10.80
C LEU A 8 -15.58 -3.75 10.07
N THR A 9 -14.42 -3.83 10.75
CA THR A 9 -13.21 -4.41 10.17
C THR A 9 -13.43 -5.87 9.78
N LEU A 10 -14.09 -6.65 10.64
CA LEU A 10 -14.43 -8.04 10.34
C LEU A 10 -15.36 -8.12 9.12
N GLN A 11 -16.38 -7.27 9.05
CA GLN A 11 -17.32 -7.25 7.93
C GLN A 11 -16.62 -6.93 6.61
N VAL A 12 -15.73 -5.93 6.58
CA VAL A 12 -14.92 -5.62 5.38
C VAL A 12 -14.06 -6.82 5.00
N LYS A 13 -13.39 -7.45 5.98
CA LYS A 13 -12.53 -8.61 5.74
C LYS A 13 -13.31 -9.77 5.12
N GLU A 14 -14.46 -10.13 5.71
CA GLU A 14 -15.31 -11.19 5.21
C GLU A 14 -15.84 -10.89 3.80
N THR A 15 -16.23 -9.63 3.54
CA THR A 15 -16.74 -9.20 2.23
C THR A 15 -15.63 -9.22 1.16
N LEU A 16 -14.43 -8.77 1.50
CA LEU A 16 -13.27 -8.83 0.61
C LEU A 16 -12.93 -10.29 0.27
N LEU A 17 -12.89 -11.16 1.27
CA LEU A 17 -12.61 -12.59 1.08
C LEU A 17 -13.76 -13.32 0.36
N ALA A 18 -14.98 -12.80 0.39
CA ALA A 18 -16.10 -13.36 -0.38
C ALA A 18 -16.00 -13.07 -1.89
N LEU A 19 -15.11 -12.18 -2.33
CA LEU A 19 -14.91 -11.92 -3.75
C LEU A 19 -14.41 -13.17 -4.50
N PRO A 20 -14.89 -13.39 -5.73
CA PRO A 20 -14.29 -14.35 -6.66
C PRO A 20 -12.80 -14.09 -6.83
N ASP A 21 -12.02 -15.16 -7.00
CA ASP A 21 -10.55 -15.13 -7.10
C ASP A 21 -9.98 -14.04 -8.02
N ILE A 22 -10.55 -13.90 -9.22
CA ILE A 22 -10.13 -12.87 -10.19
C ILE A 22 -10.36 -11.47 -9.62
N LEU A 23 -11.54 -11.22 -9.03
CA LEU A 23 -11.90 -9.92 -8.48
C LEU A 23 -11.14 -9.60 -7.20
N LEU A 24 -10.84 -10.60 -6.36
CA LEU A 24 -10.03 -10.43 -5.17
C LEU A 24 -8.61 -9.98 -5.56
N MET A 25 -7.98 -10.71 -6.50
CA MET A 25 -6.65 -10.40 -6.97
C MET A 25 -6.60 -9.01 -7.62
N ASP A 26 -7.53 -8.73 -8.54
CA ASP A 26 -7.64 -7.43 -9.22
C ASP A 26 -7.83 -6.28 -8.23
N THR A 27 -8.66 -6.46 -7.21
CA THR A 27 -8.93 -5.42 -6.20
C THR A 27 -7.70 -5.11 -5.37
N VAL A 28 -7.03 -6.13 -4.83
CA VAL A 28 -5.86 -5.90 -3.96
C VAL A 28 -4.66 -5.40 -4.77
N LEU A 29 -4.42 -5.96 -5.96
CA LEU A 29 -3.38 -5.47 -6.87
C LEU A 29 -3.64 -4.03 -7.27
N GLY A 30 -4.86 -3.72 -7.70
CA GLY A 30 -5.26 -2.36 -8.09
C GLY A 30 -5.03 -1.37 -6.95
N TRP A 31 -5.35 -1.73 -5.71
CA TRP A 31 -5.06 -0.87 -4.57
C TRP A 31 -3.56 -0.63 -4.36
N ILE A 32 -2.74 -1.68 -4.42
CA ILE A 32 -1.28 -1.56 -4.27
C ILE A 32 -0.70 -0.68 -5.39
N GLU A 33 -1.14 -0.88 -6.64
CA GLU A 33 -0.64 -0.11 -7.78
C GLU A 33 -1.03 1.37 -7.72
N CYS A 34 -2.25 1.69 -7.30
CA CYS A 34 -2.66 3.08 -7.07
C CYS A 34 -1.82 3.73 -5.96
N THR A 35 -1.59 3.03 -4.85
CA THR A 35 -0.82 3.56 -3.72
C THR A 35 0.67 3.73 -4.07
N ASP A 36 1.24 2.84 -4.88
CA ASP A 36 2.61 2.97 -5.38
C ASP A 36 2.82 4.23 -6.21
N GLU A 37 1.85 4.57 -7.06
CA GLU A 37 1.92 5.77 -7.89
C GLU A 37 1.90 7.04 -7.04
N MET A 38 1.16 7.03 -5.92
CA MET A 38 1.16 8.15 -4.97
C MET A 38 2.45 8.23 -4.14
N HIS A 39 3.04 7.09 -3.78
CA HIS A 39 4.12 7.02 -2.77
C HIS A 39 5.48 6.58 -3.32
N GLN A 40 5.68 6.59 -4.64
CA GLN A 40 6.90 6.16 -5.34
C GLN A 40 8.23 6.73 -4.79
N HIS A 41 8.18 7.81 -4.00
CA HIS A 41 9.37 8.47 -3.44
C HIS A 41 9.62 8.18 -1.96
N LEU A 42 8.71 7.49 -1.26
CA LEU A 42 8.77 7.33 0.20
C LEU A 42 9.39 6.00 0.68
N GLY A 43 9.74 5.07 -0.23
CA GLY A 43 10.25 3.74 0.15
C GLY A 43 9.22 2.82 0.82
N TYR A 44 8.04 3.35 1.15
CA TYR A 44 6.90 2.67 1.76
C TYR A 44 6.31 1.55 0.86
N SER A 45 6.47 1.69 -0.46
CA SER A 45 6.00 0.72 -1.46
C SER A 45 6.61 -0.69 -1.28
N ASP A 46 7.88 -0.78 -0.89
CA ASP A 46 8.59 -2.06 -0.82
C ASP A 46 8.09 -2.91 0.37
N GLU A 47 7.90 -2.28 1.53
CA GLU A 47 7.38 -2.94 2.75
C GLU A 47 5.92 -3.36 2.57
N LEU A 48 5.10 -2.47 2.00
CA LEU A 48 3.70 -2.74 1.70
C LEU A 48 3.55 -3.94 0.76
N ARG A 49 4.32 -3.98 -0.35
CA ARG A 49 4.32 -5.13 -1.27
C ARG A 49 4.72 -6.42 -0.57
N GLY A 50 5.74 -6.39 0.29
CA GLY A 50 6.14 -7.54 1.10
C GLY A 50 5.03 -8.03 2.03
N ILE A 51 4.27 -7.13 2.66
CA ILE A 51 3.12 -7.47 3.52
C ILE A 51 2.03 -8.23 2.75
N PHE A 52 1.83 -7.92 1.47
CA PHE A 52 0.90 -8.61 0.59
C PHE A 52 1.52 -9.77 -0.20
N GLY A 53 2.68 -10.27 0.25
CA GLY A 53 3.29 -11.49 -0.31
C GLY A 53 3.98 -11.30 -1.66
N TYR A 54 4.19 -10.06 -2.12
CA TYR A 54 4.98 -9.83 -3.33
C TYR A 54 6.44 -10.20 -3.08
N GLN A 55 7.04 -10.79 -4.09
CA GLN A 55 8.43 -11.19 -4.06
C GLN A 55 9.23 -10.33 -5.02
N LEU A 56 10.40 -9.89 -4.58
CA LEU A 56 11.32 -9.17 -5.44
C LEU A 56 12.14 -10.18 -6.23
N GLN A 57 12.04 -10.15 -7.55
CA GLN A 57 12.77 -11.05 -8.44
C GLN A 57 13.75 -10.27 -9.31
N SER A 58 14.95 -10.82 -9.51
CA SER A 58 15.85 -10.33 -10.55
C SER A 58 15.28 -10.65 -11.93
N GLY A 59 15.19 -9.65 -12.78
CA GLY A 59 14.84 -9.81 -14.19
C GLY A 59 15.97 -10.40 -15.03
N GLU A 60 17.18 -10.55 -14.48
CA GLU A 60 18.31 -11.18 -15.18
C GLU A 60 18.48 -12.66 -14.80
N THR A 61 18.43 -12.97 -13.51
CA THR A 61 18.73 -14.31 -12.98
C THR A 61 17.48 -15.10 -12.58
N GLU A 62 16.32 -14.44 -12.51
CA GLU A 62 15.06 -14.97 -11.95
C GLU A 62 15.16 -15.33 -10.46
N GLU A 63 16.25 -14.97 -9.76
CA GLU A 63 16.42 -15.22 -8.33
C GLU A 63 15.52 -14.29 -7.49
N ILE A 64 15.00 -14.83 -6.38
CA ILE A 64 14.12 -14.11 -5.45
C ILE A 64 14.95 -13.54 -4.29
N TYR A 65 14.69 -12.26 -3.98
CA TYR A 65 15.35 -11.50 -2.94
C TYR A 65 14.33 -10.99 -1.91
N CYS A 66 14.75 -10.95 -0.64
CA CYS A 66 13.90 -10.45 0.45
C CYS A 66 13.80 -8.91 0.48
N SER A 67 14.68 -8.20 -0.21
CA SER A 67 14.68 -6.74 -0.33
C SER A 67 15.54 -6.26 -1.48
N PHE A 68 15.33 -5.02 -1.91
CA PHE A 68 16.20 -4.35 -2.89
C PHE A 68 17.65 -4.24 -2.40
N ASP A 69 17.88 -4.12 -1.09
CA ASP A 69 19.24 -4.11 -0.53
C ASP A 69 19.92 -5.47 -0.62
N ALA A 70 19.16 -6.57 -0.56
CA ALA A 70 19.71 -7.90 -0.80
C ALA A 70 20.06 -8.09 -2.29
N LEU A 71 19.19 -7.63 -3.19
CA LEU A 71 19.42 -7.65 -4.65
C LEU A 71 20.66 -6.80 -5.01
N ASN A 72 20.72 -5.55 -4.55
CA ASN A 72 21.83 -4.61 -4.83
C ASN A 72 23.19 -5.06 -4.28
N ARG A 73 23.21 -5.95 -3.28
CA ARG A 73 24.45 -6.53 -2.73
C ARG A 73 24.91 -7.76 -3.52
N SER A 74 23.97 -8.45 -4.17
CA SER A 74 24.23 -9.73 -4.84
C SER A 74 24.46 -9.54 -6.33
N GLU A 75 23.77 -8.59 -6.95
CA GLU A 75 23.80 -8.34 -8.39
C GLU A 75 24.35 -6.94 -8.73
N SER A 76 24.72 -6.77 -10.00
CA SER A 76 25.24 -5.48 -10.50
C SER A 76 24.16 -4.39 -10.42
N GLU A 77 24.57 -3.13 -10.29
CA GLU A 77 23.65 -1.97 -10.19
C GLU A 77 22.68 -1.81 -11.38
N ALA A 78 22.91 -2.53 -12.49
CA ALA A 78 22.05 -2.50 -13.67
C ALA A 78 20.97 -3.59 -13.69
N ALA A 79 20.94 -4.49 -12.70
CA ALA A 79 19.99 -5.60 -12.68
C ALA A 79 18.56 -5.08 -12.65
N LEU A 80 17.78 -5.49 -13.65
CA LEU A 80 16.34 -5.24 -13.68
C LEU A 80 15.70 -5.93 -12.49
N ALA A 81 14.78 -5.25 -11.80
CA ALA A 81 14.02 -5.83 -10.71
C ALA A 81 12.54 -5.91 -11.10
N LEU A 82 11.91 -7.03 -10.76
CA LEU A 82 10.51 -7.33 -11.03
C LEU A 82 9.80 -7.59 -9.71
N TRP A 83 8.62 -7.02 -9.55
CA TRP A 83 7.71 -7.46 -8.50
C TRP A 83 6.87 -8.62 -9.02
N VAL A 84 7.00 -9.77 -8.36
CA VAL A 84 6.20 -10.96 -8.64
C VAL A 84 5.03 -10.96 -7.66
N PRO A 85 3.77 -10.90 -8.15
CA PRO A 85 2.60 -10.98 -7.29
C PRO A 85 2.48 -12.36 -6.63
N PRO A 86 1.84 -12.46 -5.45
CA PRO A 86 1.51 -13.76 -4.86
C PRO A 86 0.55 -14.54 -5.78
N THR A 87 0.46 -15.86 -5.57
CA THR A 87 -0.64 -16.62 -6.15
C THR A 87 -1.96 -16.25 -5.46
N ILE A 88 -3.10 -16.54 -6.09
CA ILE A 88 -4.40 -16.25 -5.46
C ILE A 88 -4.62 -17.06 -4.17
N GLU A 89 -4.10 -18.28 -4.13
CA GLU A 89 -4.14 -19.14 -2.94
C GLU A 89 -3.32 -18.49 -1.81
N ASP A 90 -2.08 -18.09 -2.10
CA ASP A 90 -1.21 -17.41 -1.12
C ASP A 90 -1.82 -16.11 -0.60
N LEU A 91 -2.40 -15.28 -1.49
CA LEU A 91 -3.05 -14.03 -1.11
C LEU A 91 -4.26 -14.28 -0.21
N ARG A 92 -5.07 -15.28 -0.54
CA ARG A 92 -6.28 -15.62 0.23
C ARG A 92 -5.92 -16.15 1.60
N ASP A 93 -4.93 -17.02 1.69
CA ASP A 93 -4.43 -17.55 2.97
C ASP A 93 -3.86 -16.41 3.82
N LEU A 94 -3.04 -15.54 3.23
CA LEU A 94 -2.47 -14.37 3.91
C LEU A 94 -3.55 -13.43 4.49
N LEU A 95 -4.55 -13.06 3.68
CA LEU A 95 -5.66 -12.22 4.13
C LEU A 95 -6.52 -12.91 5.19
N THR A 96 -6.69 -14.24 5.09
CA THR A 96 -7.41 -15.03 6.10
C THR A 96 -6.67 -15.04 7.43
N ASP A 97 -5.35 -15.18 7.40
CA ASP A 97 -4.48 -15.26 8.57
C ASP A 97 -4.22 -13.91 9.24
N PHE A 98 -4.47 -12.79 8.55
CA PHE A 98 -4.38 -11.47 9.16
C PHE A 98 -5.28 -11.36 10.39
N SER A 99 -4.69 -10.98 11.52
CA SER A 99 -5.46 -10.55 12.69
C SER A 99 -6.34 -9.35 12.30
N LEU A 100 -7.44 -9.10 13.04
CA LEU A 100 -8.25 -7.91 12.80
C LEU A 100 -7.43 -6.61 12.92
N GLN A 101 -6.43 -6.60 13.81
CA GLN A 101 -5.51 -5.47 13.94
C GLN A 101 -4.66 -5.29 12.67
N ASN A 102 -4.01 -6.34 12.17
CA ASN A 102 -3.21 -6.26 10.95
C ASN A 102 -4.08 -5.85 9.75
N PHE A 103 -5.30 -6.38 9.67
CA PHE A 103 -6.23 -6.00 8.62
C PHE A 103 -6.60 -4.50 8.70
N GLN A 104 -6.85 -3.99 9.90
CA GLN A 104 -7.11 -2.57 10.12
C GLN A 104 -5.88 -1.69 9.85
N GLU A 105 -4.67 -2.16 10.16
CA GLU A 105 -3.43 -1.39 9.99
C GLU A 105 -2.93 -1.36 8.54
N TYR A 106 -3.15 -2.44 7.77
CA TYR A 106 -2.56 -2.58 6.43
C TYR A 106 -3.58 -2.56 5.30
N VAL A 107 -4.75 -3.20 5.45
CA VAL A 107 -5.70 -3.35 4.34
C VAL A 107 -6.65 -2.16 4.25
N ILE A 108 -7.18 -1.70 5.38
CA ILE A 108 -8.10 -0.56 5.40
C ILE A 108 -7.44 0.73 4.89
N PRO A 109 -6.21 1.11 5.33
CA PRO A 109 -5.56 2.33 4.85
C PRO A 109 -5.12 2.20 3.39
N LEU A 110 -4.69 1.01 2.97
CA LEU A 110 -4.40 0.72 1.56
C LEU A 110 -5.62 1.01 0.66
N ALA A 111 -6.81 0.54 1.06
CA ALA A 111 -8.03 0.81 0.31
C ALA A 111 -8.40 2.29 0.30
N ASP A 112 -8.24 3.00 1.42
CA ASP A 112 -8.53 4.45 1.53
C ASP A 112 -7.61 5.27 0.62
N ASP A 113 -6.31 4.97 0.65
CA ASP A 113 -5.31 5.60 -0.20
C ASP A 113 -5.60 5.36 -1.68
N ALA A 114 -5.87 4.10 -2.05
CA ALA A 114 -6.14 3.74 -3.44
C ALA A 114 -7.41 4.40 -3.98
N ILE A 115 -8.49 4.42 -3.21
CA ILE A 115 -9.75 5.06 -3.60
C ILE A 115 -9.56 6.58 -3.71
N SER A 116 -8.82 7.18 -2.78
CA SER A 116 -8.48 8.61 -2.82
C SER A 116 -7.59 8.99 -4.01
N ALA A 117 -6.76 8.05 -4.50
CA ALA A 117 -5.91 8.25 -5.68
C ALA A 117 -6.71 8.43 -6.96
N VAL A 118 -7.79 7.65 -7.12
CA VAL A 118 -8.61 7.61 -8.33
C VAL A 118 -9.56 8.80 -8.42
N ASP A 119 -10.01 9.34 -7.28
CA ASP A 119 -10.82 10.56 -7.21
C ASP A 119 -10.25 11.61 -6.24
N PRO A 120 -9.32 12.46 -6.71
CA PRO A 120 -8.69 13.50 -5.90
C PRO A 120 -9.67 14.58 -5.43
N GLN A 121 -10.85 14.68 -6.05
CA GLN A 121 -11.93 15.57 -5.63
C GLN A 121 -12.86 14.91 -4.62
N LYS A 122 -12.40 13.90 -3.86
CA LYS A 122 -13.14 13.25 -2.76
C LYS A 122 -14.63 13.18 -3.05
N ASP A 123 -15.04 12.22 -3.88
CA ASP A 123 -16.46 11.88 -3.99
C ASP A 123 -17.05 11.90 -2.57
N PRO A 124 -18.06 12.75 -2.28
CA PRO A 124 -18.62 12.86 -0.95
C PRO A 124 -19.18 11.54 -0.42
N LEU A 125 -19.32 10.52 -1.28
CA LEU A 125 -19.66 9.14 -0.92
C LEU A 125 -18.51 8.36 -0.26
N TRP A 126 -17.26 8.79 -0.40
CA TRP A 126 -16.07 8.15 0.18
C TRP A 126 -15.49 8.97 1.34
N PRO A 127 -15.95 8.73 2.58
CA PRO A 127 -15.36 9.37 3.76
C PRO A 127 -13.95 8.83 3.99
N SER A 128 -13.01 9.70 4.36
CA SER A 128 -11.61 9.29 4.62
C SER A 128 -11.44 8.71 6.02
N THR A 129 -10.52 7.76 6.17
CA THR A 129 -10.15 7.18 7.48
C THR A 129 -9.31 8.11 8.35
N ALA A 130 -8.75 9.18 7.78
CA ALA A 130 -7.86 10.10 8.49
C ALA A 130 -8.59 11.15 9.35
N LEU A 131 -9.89 11.35 9.14
CA LEU A 131 -10.66 12.45 9.77
C LEU A 131 -11.70 11.99 10.79
N ASP A 132 -12.23 10.77 10.63
CA ASP A 132 -13.17 10.11 11.53
C ASP A 132 -12.64 8.70 11.86
N ASP A 133 -13.18 8.00 12.86
CA ASP A 133 -12.77 6.67 13.37
C ASP A 133 -12.71 5.50 12.32
N GLY A 134 -12.71 5.80 11.02
CA GLY A 134 -12.70 4.88 9.88
C GLY A 134 -14.04 4.19 9.64
N GLN A 135 -15.00 4.30 10.56
CA GLN A 135 -16.29 3.59 10.50
C GLN A 135 -17.16 3.94 9.29
N PRO A 136 -17.32 5.22 8.90
CA PRO A 136 -18.05 5.56 7.68
C PRO A 136 -17.39 4.95 6.44
N PHE A 137 -16.06 5.01 6.37
CA PHE A 137 -15.29 4.44 5.24
C PHE A 137 -15.52 2.94 5.12
N MET A 138 -15.37 2.20 6.23
CA MET A 138 -15.56 0.75 6.24
C MET A 138 -16.96 0.32 5.77
N ARG A 139 -18.01 1.11 6.08
CA ARG A 139 -19.36 0.84 5.58
C ARG A 139 -19.47 1.05 4.07
N CYS A 140 -18.92 2.14 3.55
CA CYS A 140 -18.89 2.40 2.10
C CYS A 140 -18.05 1.34 1.37
N LEU A 141 -16.90 0.97 1.91
CA LEU A 141 -16.02 -0.06 1.36
C LEU A 141 -16.72 -1.42 1.32
N THR A 142 -17.44 -1.79 2.37
CA THR A 142 -18.26 -3.03 2.38
C THR A 142 -19.28 -3.01 1.24
N ALA A 143 -20.08 -1.95 1.12
CA ALA A 143 -21.10 -1.84 0.07
C ALA A 143 -20.50 -1.86 -1.34
N TYR A 144 -19.34 -1.23 -1.53
CA TYR A 144 -18.60 -1.27 -2.79
C TYR A 144 -18.12 -2.68 -3.14
N LEU A 145 -17.55 -3.40 -2.18
CA LEU A 145 -17.09 -4.78 -2.39
C LEU A 145 -18.26 -5.71 -2.70
N GLU A 146 -19.40 -5.56 -2.00
CA GLU A 146 -20.62 -6.30 -2.31
C GLU A 146 -21.13 -6.00 -3.73
N GLN A 147 -21.10 -4.73 -4.15
CA GLN A 147 -21.45 -4.36 -5.52
C GLN A 147 -20.48 -4.97 -6.54
N LYS A 148 -19.17 -4.89 -6.28
CA LYS A 148 -18.12 -5.45 -7.15
C LYS A 148 -18.28 -6.96 -7.28
N ALA A 149 -18.65 -7.66 -6.21
CA ALA A 149 -18.91 -9.11 -6.24
C ALA A 149 -20.04 -9.52 -7.19
N ASN A 150 -20.97 -8.60 -7.47
CA ASN A 150 -22.12 -8.83 -8.36
C ASN A 150 -21.87 -8.40 -9.82
N GLN A 151 -20.71 -7.85 -10.13
CA GLN A 151 -20.33 -7.48 -11.49
C GLN A 151 -19.76 -8.68 -12.24
N GLU A 152 -20.06 -8.82 -13.53
CA GLU A 152 -19.34 -9.78 -14.36
C GLU A 152 -17.87 -9.36 -14.43
N PRO A 153 -16.92 -10.29 -14.22
CA PRO A 153 -15.51 -9.97 -14.28
C PRO A 153 -15.15 -9.53 -15.70
N GLU A 154 -14.86 -8.24 -15.87
CA GLU A 154 -14.23 -7.73 -17.08
C GLU A 154 -12.79 -8.30 -17.11
N TYR A 155 -12.52 -9.23 -18.04
CA TYR A 155 -11.20 -9.84 -18.26
C TYR A 155 -10.19 -8.84 -18.86
N VAL A 156 -9.95 -7.70 -18.21
CA VAL A 156 -9.20 -6.59 -18.83
C VAL A 156 -7.75 -6.52 -18.34
N HIS A 157 -7.40 -7.06 -17.18
CA HIS A 157 -6.03 -6.98 -16.66
C HIS A 157 -5.39 -8.36 -16.51
N LEU A 158 -4.70 -8.79 -17.56
CA LEU A 158 -3.64 -9.79 -17.40
C LEU A 158 -2.60 -9.19 -16.44
N ILE A 159 -2.49 -9.77 -15.24
CA ILE A 159 -1.50 -9.37 -14.25
C ILE A 159 -0.12 -9.66 -14.83
N LEU A 160 0.52 -8.63 -15.38
CA LEU A 160 1.86 -8.72 -15.90
C LEU A 160 2.84 -8.24 -14.82
N PRO A 161 3.96 -8.94 -14.60
CA PRO A 161 4.99 -8.49 -13.66
C PRO A 161 5.40 -7.04 -13.98
N ARG A 162 5.22 -6.14 -13.01
CA ARG A 162 5.58 -4.72 -13.17
C ARG A 162 7.11 -4.60 -13.07
N LYS A 163 7.73 -4.10 -14.13
CA LYS A 163 9.17 -3.79 -14.15
C LYS A 163 9.41 -2.55 -13.29
N VAL A 164 10.36 -2.62 -12.36
CA VAL A 164 10.77 -1.49 -11.54
C VAL A 164 12.21 -1.12 -11.86
N ALA A 165 12.42 0.10 -12.34
CA ALA A 165 13.74 0.69 -12.50
C ALA A 165 13.92 1.75 -11.41
N ARG A 166 14.73 1.47 -10.39
CA ARG A 166 15.08 2.46 -9.37
C ARG A 166 16.49 2.97 -9.62
N ALA A 167 16.61 4.24 -10.01
CA ALA A 167 17.90 4.93 -9.98
C ALA A 167 18.28 5.19 -8.52
N ARG A 168 19.51 4.84 -8.12
CA ARG A 168 20.03 5.19 -6.80
C ARG A 168 20.01 6.72 -6.63
N ASN A 169 19.10 7.23 -5.80
CA ASN A 169 19.42 8.44 -5.06
C ASN A 169 20.48 8.03 -4.03
N SER A 170 21.73 8.33 -4.35
CA SER A 170 22.87 8.20 -3.44
C SER A 170 22.70 9.16 -2.27
N VAL A 171 21.84 8.82 -1.31
CA VAL A 171 21.86 9.43 0.01
C VAL A 171 22.92 8.67 0.81
N SER A 172 24.15 9.16 0.73
CA SER A 172 25.21 8.81 1.68
C SER A 172 24.79 9.27 3.07
N THR A 173 23.99 8.50 3.80
CA THR A 173 23.92 8.65 5.25
C THR A 173 25.20 8.08 5.85
N SER A 174 26.23 8.92 5.84
CA SER A 174 27.38 8.77 6.74
C SER A 174 26.84 8.88 8.17
N TYR A 175 26.57 7.74 8.81
CA TYR A 175 26.39 7.66 10.25
C TYR A 175 27.66 8.16 10.94
N LYS A 176 27.68 9.44 11.33
CA LYS A 176 28.60 9.96 12.35
C LYS A 176 27.79 10.12 13.64
N ASN A 177 28.13 9.24 14.57
CA ASN A 177 27.94 9.28 16.01
C ASN A 177 27.27 10.54 16.59
N SER A 178 26.15 10.30 17.26
CA SER A 178 25.54 11.19 18.26
C SER A 178 26.56 11.57 19.36
N PRO A 179 26.36 12.71 20.05
CA PRO A 179 25.52 12.63 21.24
C PRO A 179 24.53 13.79 21.41
N CYS A 180 23.32 13.42 21.86
CA CYS A 180 22.40 14.11 22.77
C CYS A 180 22.80 15.53 23.23
N SER A 181 21.96 16.54 23.00
CA SER A 181 21.44 17.52 23.99
C SER A 181 20.45 18.51 23.36
N ASP A 182 19.40 18.81 24.13
CA ASP A 182 18.57 20.03 24.16
C ASP A 182 17.53 20.33 23.07
N LEU A 183 16.30 19.94 23.39
CA LEU A 183 15.09 20.72 23.14
C LEU A 183 15.22 22.12 23.79
N SER A 184 15.23 23.20 23.01
CA SER A 184 14.53 24.45 23.36
C SER A 184 14.52 25.45 22.20
N LEU A 185 13.38 26.14 22.09
CA LEU A 185 13.22 27.50 21.53
C LEU A 185 13.60 27.74 20.05
N GLU A 186 12.60 27.87 19.19
CA GLU A 186 12.11 29.18 18.73
C GLU A 186 10.97 29.00 17.70
N MET A 187 9.73 29.08 18.18
CA MET A 187 8.65 29.70 17.42
C MET A 187 8.91 31.20 17.44
N THR A 188 9.13 31.85 16.28
CA THR A 188 8.51 33.12 15.88
C THR A 188 9.09 33.65 14.55
N ASP A 189 8.18 34.23 13.76
CA ASP A 189 8.38 35.28 12.74
C ASP A 189 9.06 34.83 11.41
N ILE A 190 8.59 35.17 10.20
CA ILE A 190 7.95 36.40 9.71
C ILE A 190 7.06 36.03 8.51
N LEU A 191 5.76 36.32 8.62
CA LEU A 191 4.95 36.80 7.48
C LEU A 191 5.32 38.27 7.33
N GLU A 192 5.90 38.67 6.18
CA GLU A 192 5.69 39.97 5.53
C GLU A 192 6.67 40.18 4.38
N LEU A 193 6.14 40.82 3.34
CA LEU A 193 6.80 41.52 2.23
C LEU A 193 7.26 40.65 1.05
N TYR A 194 6.47 40.67 -0.03
CA TYR A 194 6.89 41.28 -1.29
C TYR A 194 5.63 41.62 -2.12
N ASP A 195 5.15 42.86 -1.95
CA ASP A 195 4.53 43.64 -3.02
C ASP A 195 5.66 44.42 -3.70
N ASP A 196 5.70 44.39 -5.04
CA ASP A 196 6.28 45.43 -5.91
C ASP A 196 5.44 45.49 -7.20
#